data_AF-A0A643FFI0-F1
#
_entry.id   AF-A0A643FFI0-F1
#
_cell.length_a   1.000
_cell.length_b   1.000
_cell.length_c   1.000
_cell.angle_alpha   90.00
_cell.angle_beta   90.00
_cell.angle_gamma   90.00
#
_symmetry.space_group_name_H-M   'P 1'
#
loop_
_entity.id
_entity.type
_entity.pdbx_description
1 polymer ?
#
loop_
_entity_poly.entity_id
_entity_poly.type
_entity_poly.pdbx_seq_one_letter_code
_entity_poly.pdbx_strand_id
1 'polypeptide(L)'
;MIFVVEQPESAPANCWFAYDADDFLRKVCAQDPLEPWAVHDVITARELLDLSERTPESADARSACPAVCALADAHGWDTPLYRADHLLGLGQLRPEPVTPLDAGLAALQARGGQWRVYGHEDVALAAVDAPDPLFDAPGGWRARWALREQLIAVEVLADDH
;
A
#
# COMPACT_ATOMS: atom_id res chain seq x y z
N MET A 1 -9.69 -9.43 -7.97
CA MET A 1 -10.06 -8.33 -7.06
C MET A 1 -9.51 -8.61 -5.67
N ILE A 2 -9.07 -7.57 -4.97
CA ILE A 2 -8.60 -7.60 -3.59
C ILE A 2 -9.73 -7.10 -2.71
N PHE A 3 -10.06 -7.80 -1.62
CA PHE A 3 -11.07 -7.35 -0.65
C PHE A 3 -10.41 -6.95 0.65
N VAL A 4 -10.86 -5.84 1.23
CA VAL A 4 -10.33 -5.30 2.48
C VAL A 4 -11.47 -5.11 3.45
N VAL A 5 -11.42 -5.84 4.56
CA VAL A 5 -12.31 -5.65 5.70
C VAL A 5 -11.57 -4.85 6.75
N GLU A 6 -12.19 -3.77 7.19
CA GLU A 6 -11.67 -2.88 8.22
C GLU A 6 -12.60 -2.87 9.44
N GLN A 7 -12.01 -3.02 10.61
CA GLN A 7 -12.68 -2.85 11.90
C GLN A 7 -11.92 -1.77 12.68
N PRO A 8 -12.31 -0.49 12.50
CA PRO A 8 -11.77 0.61 13.29
C PRO A 8 -12.22 0.49 14.75
N GLU A 9 -11.45 1.07 15.67
CA GLU A 9 -11.78 1.07 17.11
C GLU A 9 -13.04 1.90 17.43
N SER A 10 -13.26 2.97 16.68
CA SER A 10 -14.31 3.96 16.95
C SER A 10 -15.34 4.13 15.83
N ALA A 11 -15.38 3.20 14.86
CA ALA A 11 -16.30 3.26 13.71
C ALA A 11 -16.88 1.87 13.42
N PRO A 12 -18.03 1.78 12.72
CA PRO A 12 -18.56 0.50 12.30
C PRO A 12 -17.59 -0.21 11.34
N ALA A 13 -17.66 -1.55 11.33
CA ALA A 13 -16.93 -2.34 10.35
C ALA A 13 -17.33 -1.94 8.93
N ASN A 14 -16.37 -1.97 8.03
CA ASN A 14 -16.60 -1.69 6.62
C ASN A 14 -15.82 -2.69 5.76
N CYS A 15 -16.27 -2.87 4.52
CA CYS A 15 -15.56 -3.66 3.54
C CYS A 15 -15.57 -2.90 2.22
N TRP A 16 -14.43 -2.92 1.53
CA TRP A 16 -14.28 -2.38 0.19
C TRP A 16 -13.42 -3.33 -0.65
N PHE A 17 -13.41 -3.12 -1.96
CA PHE A 17 -12.58 -3.92 -2.86
C PHE A 17 -11.68 -3.02 -3.71
N ALA A 18 -10.64 -3.61 -4.27
CA ALA A 18 -9.80 -3.03 -5.31
C ALA A 18 -9.68 -4.01 -6.49
N TYR A 19 -9.52 -3.49 -7.70
CA TYR A 19 -9.42 -4.34 -8.88
C TYR A 19 -8.09 -5.12 -8.91
N ASP A 20 -7.00 -4.43 -8.60
CA ASP A 20 -5.63 -4.92 -8.59
C ASP A 20 -4.79 -4.22 -7.49
N ALA A 21 -3.49 -4.49 -7.46
CA ALA A 21 -2.57 -3.95 -6.46
C ALA A 21 -2.38 -2.42 -6.58
N ASP A 22 -2.49 -1.85 -7.77
CA ASP A 22 -2.34 -0.40 -7.99
C ASP A 22 -3.60 0.36 -7.54
N ASP A 23 -4.79 -0.16 -7.83
CA ASP A 23 -6.04 0.38 -7.30
C ASP A 23 -6.12 0.25 -5.78
N PHE A 24 -5.62 -0.86 -5.23
CA PHE A 24 -5.49 -1.06 -3.78
C PHE A 24 -4.59 0.00 -3.17
N LEU A 25 -3.36 0.15 -3.67
CA LEU A 25 -2.41 1.15 -3.17
C LEU A 25 -2.98 2.56 -3.27
N ARG A 26 -3.60 2.91 -4.40
CA ARG A 26 -4.25 4.22 -4.61
C ARG A 26 -5.32 4.52 -3.56
N LYS A 27 -6.17 3.54 -3.25
CA LYS A 27 -7.22 3.67 -2.21
C LYS A 27 -6.63 3.79 -0.82
N VAL A 28 -5.57 3.03 -0.53
CA VAL A 28 -4.79 3.18 0.70
C VAL A 28 -4.25 4.61 0.78
N CYS A 29 -3.43 5.07 -0.18
CA CYS A 29 -2.83 6.41 -0.17
C CYS A 29 -3.85 7.55 0.00
N ALA A 30 -5.07 7.42 -0.55
CA ALA A 30 -6.11 8.44 -0.43
C ALA A 30 -6.54 8.76 1.02
N GLN A 31 -6.24 7.87 1.96
CA GLN A 31 -6.55 8.01 3.38
C GLN A 31 -5.30 7.98 4.27
N ASP A 32 -4.11 7.99 3.67
CA ASP A 32 -2.86 7.93 4.42
C ASP A 32 -2.40 9.32 4.86
N PRO A 33 -1.79 9.47 6.05
CA PRO A 33 -1.16 10.73 6.44
C PRO A 33 0.11 11.05 5.66
N LEU A 34 0.74 10.05 5.03
CA LEU A 34 1.91 10.27 4.17
C LEU A 34 1.48 10.61 2.74
N GLU A 35 2.33 11.36 2.05
CA GLU A 35 2.19 11.57 0.61
C GLU A 35 2.25 10.23 -0.15
N PRO A 36 1.57 10.09 -1.30
CA PRO A 36 1.54 8.82 -2.04
C PRO A 36 2.93 8.25 -2.35
N TRP A 37 3.90 9.10 -2.72
CA TRP A 37 5.29 8.70 -3.00
C TRP A 37 6.06 8.26 -1.75
N ALA A 38 5.61 8.65 -0.55
CA ALA A 38 6.19 8.15 0.69
C ALA A 38 5.60 6.78 1.07
N VAL A 39 4.33 6.53 0.74
CA VAL A 39 3.70 5.21 0.93
C VAL A 39 4.33 4.18 0.00
N HIS A 40 4.48 4.49 -1.28
CA HIS A 40 5.24 3.67 -2.24
C HIS A 40 5.75 4.52 -3.40
N ASP A 41 7.00 4.32 -3.78
CA ASP A 41 7.57 4.91 -5.00
C ASP A 41 8.71 4.05 -5.56
N VAL A 42 8.99 4.22 -6.84
CA VAL A 42 10.12 3.61 -7.53
C VAL A 42 10.83 4.70 -8.31
N ILE A 43 12.05 5.03 -7.87
CA ILE A 43 12.79 6.15 -8.41
C ILE A 43 14.29 5.83 -8.47
N THR A 44 14.99 6.36 -9.46
CA THR A 44 16.43 6.25 -9.56
C THR A 44 17.13 7.41 -8.84
N ALA A 45 18.41 7.23 -8.49
CA ALA A 45 19.20 8.33 -7.93
C ALA A 45 19.35 9.50 -8.92
N ARG A 46 19.33 9.22 -10.23
CA ARG A 46 19.35 10.26 -11.27
C ARG A 46 18.07 11.10 -11.24
N GLU A 47 16.90 10.46 -11.21
CA GLU A 47 15.61 11.16 -11.15
C GLU A 47 15.46 11.96 -9.85
N LEU A 48 15.91 11.41 -8.70
CA LEU A 48 15.94 12.16 -7.44
C LEU A 48 16.79 13.44 -7.52
N LEU A 49 17.92 13.37 -8.24
CA LEU A 49 18.79 14.54 -8.42
C LEU A 49 18.14 15.57 -9.36
N ASP A 50 17.44 15.09 -10.39
CA ASP A 50 16.70 15.92 -11.34
C ASP A 50 15.56 16.71 -10.68
N LEU A 51 14.91 16.15 -9.64
CA LEU A 51 13.94 16.89 -8.82
C LEU A 51 14.55 18.14 -8.14
N SER A 52 15.86 18.18 -7.99
CA SER A 52 16.62 19.34 -7.48
C SER A 52 17.25 20.18 -8.61
N GLU A 53 16.76 20.02 -9.84
CA GLU A 53 17.23 20.69 -11.07
C GLU A 53 18.73 20.47 -11.32
N ARG A 54 19.23 19.27 -11.05
CA ARG A 54 20.64 18.90 -11.16
C ARG A 54 20.84 17.60 -11.93
N THR A 55 22.02 17.47 -12.51
CA THR A 55 22.48 16.25 -13.18
C THR A 55 23.75 15.71 -12.51
N PRO A 56 24.13 14.44 -12.75
CA PRO A 56 25.39 13.88 -12.20
C PRO A 56 26.65 14.66 -12.57
N GLU A 57 26.62 15.42 -13.68
CA GLU A 57 27.72 16.26 -14.15
C GLU A 57 27.74 17.66 -13.51
N SER A 58 26.69 18.02 -12.76
CA SER A 58 26.60 19.31 -12.09
C SER A 58 27.68 19.44 -11.02
N ALA A 59 28.49 20.51 -11.11
CA ALA A 59 29.67 20.68 -10.26
C ALA A 59 29.36 20.74 -8.75
N ASP A 60 28.17 21.19 -8.38
CA ASP A 60 27.70 21.32 -7.00
C ASP A 60 26.84 20.13 -6.52
N ALA A 61 26.58 19.12 -7.36
CA ALA A 61 25.65 18.02 -7.04
C ALA A 61 25.98 17.33 -5.72
N ARG A 62 27.26 16.98 -5.50
CA ARG A 62 27.70 16.30 -4.28
C ARG A 62 27.57 17.15 -3.02
N SER A 63 27.71 18.47 -3.14
CA SER A 63 27.55 19.39 -2.00
C SER A 63 26.09 19.71 -1.72
N ALA A 64 25.26 19.83 -2.75
CA ALA A 64 23.85 20.19 -2.64
C ALA A 64 22.96 19.00 -2.26
N CYS A 65 23.26 17.82 -2.81
CA CYS A 65 22.46 16.61 -2.67
C CYS A 65 23.32 15.41 -2.20
N PRO A 66 24.03 15.52 -1.06
CA PRO A 66 25.00 14.50 -0.63
C PRO A 66 24.37 13.12 -0.44
N ALA A 67 23.12 13.04 0.03
CA ALA A 67 22.40 11.78 0.22
C ALA A 67 22.07 11.09 -1.12
N VAL A 68 21.65 11.84 -2.14
CA VAL A 68 21.34 11.30 -3.47
C VAL A 68 22.61 10.80 -4.16
N CYS A 69 23.71 11.55 -4.06
CA CYS A 69 25.00 11.09 -4.56
C CYS A 69 25.50 9.83 -3.83
N ALA A 70 25.26 9.71 -2.52
CA ALA A 70 25.61 8.50 -1.77
C ALA A 70 24.81 7.28 -2.23
N LEU A 71 23.51 7.44 -2.55
CA LEU A 71 22.70 6.38 -3.15
C LEU A 71 23.25 5.95 -4.51
N ALA A 72 23.64 6.92 -5.36
CA ALA A 72 24.24 6.63 -6.66
C ALA A 72 25.60 5.93 -6.52
N ASP A 73 26.43 6.32 -5.55
CA ASP A 73 27.72 5.67 -5.28
C ASP A 73 27.52 4.22 -4.80
N ALA A 74 26.45 3.95 -4.04
CA ALA A 74 26.15 2.61 -3.50
C ALA A 74 25.49 1.67 -4.52
N HIS A 75 24.57 2.19 -5.34
CA HIS A 75 23.67 1.38 -6.17
C HIS A 75 23.76 1.68 -7.67
N GLY A 76 24.41 2.77 -8.07
CA GLY A 76 24.40 3.27 -9.45
C GLY A 76 23.31 4.32 -9.69
N TRP A 77 23.53 5.20 -10.68
CA TRP A 77 22.62 6.32 -10.99
C TRP A 77 21.26 5.87 -11.52
N ASP A 78 21.24 4.77 -12.27
CA ASP A 78 20.09 4.32 -13.07
C ASP A 78 19.43 3.06 -12.47
N THR A 79 19.84 2.65 -11.28
CA THR A 79 19.25 1.51 -10.57
C THR A 79 17.92 1.94 -9.94
N PRO A 80 16.80 1.25 -10.21
CA PRO A 80 15.54 1.51 -9.52
C PRO A 80 15.68 1.31 -8.02
N LEU A 81 15.28 2.31 -7.25
CA LEU A 81 15.23 2.24 -5.79
C LEU A 81 13.78 2.35 -5.35
N TYR A 82 13.38 1.42 -4.50
CA TYR A 82 12.04 1.31 -3.95
C TYR A 82 11.96 2.05 -2.62
N ARG A 83 10.92 2.85 -2.47
CA ARG A 83 10.55 3.52 -1.23
C ARG A 83 9.22 2.95 -0.73
N ALA A 84 9.12 2.73 0.57
CA ALA A 84 7.87 2.41 1.24
C ALA A 84 8.03 2.72 2.73
N ASP A 85 7.69 3.95 3.13
CA ASP A 85 8.10 4.49 4.44
C ASP A 85 7.50 3.72 5.62
N HIS A 86 6.28 3.19 5.47
CA HIS A 86 5.63 2.34 6.49
C HIS A 86 6.29 0.96 6.64
N LEU A 87 6.94 0.45 5.59
CA LEU A 87 7.57 -0.88 5.56
C LEU A 87 9.08 -0.83 5.84
N LEU A 88 9.78 0.07 5.14
CA LEU A 88 11.23 0.19 5.16
C LEU A 88 11.71 1.16 6.24
N GLY A 89 10.87 2.12 6.63
CA GLY A 89 11.21 3.26 7.48
C GLY A 89 11.33 4.56 6.69
N LEU A 90 11.12 5.69 7.36
CA LEU A 90 11.01 7.02 6.75
C LEU A 90 12.20 7.36 5.83
N GLY A 91 11.89 7.69 4.57
CA GLY A 91 12.87 8.17 3.60
C GLY A 91 13.90 7.13 3.14
N GLN A 92 13.71 5.85 3.47
CA GLN A 92 14.62 4.79 3.02
C GLN A 92 14.30 4.38 1.58
N LEU A 93 15.37 4.28 0.79
CA LEU A 93 15.37 3.83 -0.60
C LEU A 93 16.28 2.60 -0.71
N ARG A 94 15.77 1.51 -1.30
CA ARG A 94 16.50 0.24 -1.41
C ARG A 94 16.37 -0.38 -2.80
N PRO A 95 17.38 -1.11 -3.29
CA PRO A 95 17.30 -1.77 -4.60
C PRO A 95 16.41 -3.02 -4.58
N GLU A 96 16.15 -3.60 -3.41
CA GLU A 96 15.24 -4.74 -3.29
C GLU A 96 13.80 -4.33 -3.61
N PRO A 97 13.11 -5.01 -4.54
CA PRO A 97 11.75 -4.65 -4.92
C PRO A 97 10.76 -4.68 -3.75
N VAL A 98 9.96 -3.64 -3.64
CA VAL A 98 8.77 -3.58 -2.80
C VAL A 98 7.55 -3.48 -3.70
N THR A 99 6.59 -4.39 -3.53
CA THR A 99 5.36 -4.37 -4.32
C THR A 99 4.36 -3.34 -3.78
N PRO A 100 3.46 -2.81 -4.62
CA PRO A 100 2.35 -1.96 -4.16
C PRO A 100 1.50 -2.62 -3.06
N LEU A 101 1.33 -3.95 -3.15
CA LEU A 101 0.61 -4.72 -2.15
C LEU A 101 1.33 -4.71 -0.79
N ASP A 102 2.64 -5.00 -0.77
CA ASP A 102 3.42 -5.00 0.48
C ASP A 102 3.45 -3.62 1.14
N ALA A 103 3.66 -2.57 0.34
CA ALA A 103 3.65 -1.20 0.81
C ALA A 103 2.29 -0.77 1.37
N GLY A 104 1.20 -1.07 0.65
CA GLY A 104 -0.15 -0.76 1.09
C GLY A 104 -0.57 -1.56 2.34
N LEU A 105 -0.16 -2.83 2.47
CA LEU A 105 -0.40 -3.63 3.67
C LEU A 105 0.30 -3.04 4.89
N ALA A 106 1.57 -2.62 4.75
CA ALA A 106 2.30 -1.96 5.83
C ALA A 106 1.63 -0.63 6.24
N ALA A 107 1.15 0.14 5.27
CA ALA A 107 0.41 1.38 5.53
C ALA A 107 -0.91 1.15 6.28
N LEU A 108 -1.70 0.14 5.87
CA LEU A 108 -2.92 -0.24 6.60
C LEU A 108 -2.60 -0.67 8.04
N GLN A 109 -1.55 -1.46 8.24
CA GLN A 109 -1.14 -1.89 9.57
C GLN A 109 -0.71 -0.70 10.45
N ALA A 110 -0.03 0.30 9.88
CA ALA A 110 0.40 1.50 10.59
C ALA A 110 -0.76 2.40 11.06
N ARG A 111 -1.94 2.31 10.43
CA ARG A 111 -3.14 3.07 10.85
C ARG A 111 -3.75 2.59 12.16
N GLY A 112 -3.41 1.38 12.61
CA GLY A 112 -4.07 0.73 13.73
C GLY A 112 -5.45 0.20 13.39
N GLY A 113 -6.16 -0.35 14.38
CA GLY A 113 -7.37 -1.14 14.16
C GLY A 113 -7.10 -2.56 13.68
N GLN A 114 -8.14 -3.29 13.31
CA GLN A 114 -8.03 -4.67 12.81
C GLN A 114 -8.42 -4.74 11.34
N TRP A 115 -7.61 -5.44 10.55
CA TRP A 115 -7.75 -5.53 9.10
C TRP A 115 -7.73 -6.99 8.64
N ARG A 116 -8.45 -7.28 7.56
CA ARG A 116 -8.28 -8.49 6.75
C ARG A 116 -8.17 -8.09 5.29
N VAL A 117 -7.15 -8.58 4.63
CA VAL A 117 -6.94 -8.35 3.20
C VAL A 117 -6.93 -9.70 2.50
N TYR A 118 -7.85 -9.88 1.57
CA TYR A 118 -7.98 -11.08 0.77
C TYR A 118 -7.55 -10.75 -0.65
N GLY A 119 -6.45 -11.34 -1.12
CA GLY A 119 -5.87 -11.02 -2.43
C GLY A 119 -6.69 -11.48 -3.64
N HIS A 120 -7.72 -12.29 -3.43
CA HIS A 120 -8.60 -12.80 -4.48
C HIS A 120 -10.03 -12.96 -3.97
N GLU A 121 -10.99 -12.90 -4.89
CA GLU A 121 -12.41 -13.07 -4.60
C GLU A 121 -12.74 -14.45 -4.02
N ASP A 122 -12.26 -15.54 -4.64
CA ASP A 122 -12.45 -16.90 -4.11
C ASP A 122 -11.99 -17.05 -2.64
N VAL A 123 -10.91 -16.36 -2.27
CA VAL A 123 -10.38 -16.37 -0.90
C VAL A 123 -11.30 -15.56 0.02
N ALA A 124 -11.78 -14.41 -0.44
CA ALA A 124 -12.73 -13.58 0.29
C ALA A 124 -14.07 -14.30 0.52
N LEU A 125 -14.57 -15.02 -0.50
CA LEU A 125 -15.79 -15.81 -0.43
C LEU A 125 -15.65 -16.95 0.58
N ALA A 126 -14.55 -17.72 0.50
CA ALA A 126 -14.27 -18.77 1.46
C ALA A 126 -14.13 -18.24 2.90
N ALA A 127 -13.61 -17.02 3.07
CA ALA A 127 -13.41 -16.39 4.37
C ALA A 127 -14.72 -16.02 5.09
N VAL A 128 -15.84 -15.86 4.38
CA VAL A 128 -17.14 -15.53 4.99
C VAL A 128 -17.56 -16.63 5.98
N ASP A 129 -17.39 -17.89 5.59
CA ASP A 129 -17.80 -19.06 6.38
C ASP A 129 -16.65 -19.67 7.20
N ALA A 130 -15.42 -19.18 7.02
CA ALA A 130 -14.27 -19.65 7.76
C ALA A 130 -14.24 -19.12 9.21
N PRO A 131 -13.72 -19.90 10.16
CA PRO A 131 -13.35 -19.38 11.47
C PRO A 131 -12.31 -18.27 11.34
N ASP A 132 -12.56 -17.12 11.96
CA ASP A 132 -11.64 -15.99 11.98
C ASP A 132 -11.74 -15.26 13.34
N PRO A 133 -10.62 -15.06 14.07
CA PRO A 133 -10.63 -14.37 15.34
C PRO A 133 -11.27 -12.98 15.33
N LEU A 134 -11.19 -12.24 14.22
CA LEU A 134 -11.84 -10.94 14.02
C LEU A 134 -13.36 -11.10 13.94
N PHE A 135 -13.82 -12.07 13.15
CA PHE A 135 -15.26 -12.26 12.89
C PHE A 135 -15.98 -12.94 14.05
N ASP A 136 -15.27 -13.80 14.78
CA ASP A 136 -15.84 -14.60 15.87
C ASP A 136 -15.73 -13.90 17.24
N ALA A 137 -14.99 -12.79 17.32
CA ALA A 137 -14.98 -11.94 18.52
C ALA A 137 -16.35 -11.26 18.75
N PRO A 138 -16.68 -10.86 19.99
CA PRO A 138 -17.91 -10.12 20.28
C PRO A 138 -18.06 -8.87 19.40
N GLY A 139 -19.11 -8.84 18.56
CA GLY A 139 -19.36 -7.75 17.62
C GLY A 139 -18.70 -7.92 16.24
N GLY A 140 -17.80 -8.89 16.08
CA GLY A 140 -17.10 -9.23 14.83
C GLY A 140 -18.02 -9.68 13.69
N TRP A 141 -19.25 -10.09 14.00
CA TRP A 141 -20.28 -10.40 13.00
C TRP A 141 -20.53 -9.24 12.03
N ARG A 142 -20.31 -7.98 12.44
CA ARG A 142 -20.46 -6.81 11.56
C ARG A 142 -19.40 -6.78 10.47
N ALA A 143 -18.16 -7.15 10.79
CA ALA A 143 -17.08 -7.26 9.82
C ALA A 143 -17.34 -8.39 8.83
N ARG A 144 -17.83 -9.55 9.31
CA ARG A 144 -18.28 -10.65 8.45
C ARG A 144 -19.45 -10.23 7.54
N TRP A 145 -20.41 -9.48 8.09
CA TRP A 145 -21.55 -8.96 7.34
C TRP A 145 -21.11 -7.98 6.24
N ALA A 146 -20.22 -7.03 6.57
CA ALA A 146 -19.69 -6.07 5.60
C ALA A 146 -18.99 -6.77 4.42
N LEU A 147 -18.19 -7.82 4.69
CA LEU A 147 -17.58 -8.63 3.64
C LEU A 147 -18.63 -9.27 2.73
N ARG A 148 -19.67 -9.86 3.32
CA ARG A 148 -20.75 -10.50 2.56
C ARG A 148 -21.52 -9.50 1.70
N GLU A 149 -21.88 -8.34 2.25
CA GLU A 149 -22.56 -7.28 1.48
C GLU A 149 -21.71 -6.80 0.31
N GLN A 150 -20.40 -6.64 0.52
CA GLN A 150 -19.50 -6.20 -0.53
C GLN A 150 -19.36 -7.23 -1.65
N LEU A 151 -19.30 -8.53 -1.33
CA LEU A 151 -19.27 -9.61 -2.32
C LEU A 151 -20.55 -9.62 -3.17
N ILE A 152 -21.72 -9.50 -2.54
CA ILE A 152 -23.01 -9.42 -3.25
C ILE A 152 -23.06 -8.18 -4.16
N ALA A 153 -22.59 -7.03 -3.67
CA ALA A 153 -22.58 -5.80 -4.46
C ALA A 153 -21.68 -5.92 -5.71
N VAL A 154 -20.56 -6.64 -5.61
CA VAL A 154 -19.68 -6.91 -6.77
C VAL A 154 -20.35 -7.87 -7.75
N GLU A 155 -21.02 -8.92 -7.27
CA GLU A 155 -21.75 -9.87 -8.12
C GLU A 155 -22.85 -9.18 -8.93
N VAL A 156 -23.65 -8.30 -8.29
CA VAL A 156 -24.68 -7.50 -8.98
C VAL A 156 -24.07 -6.60 -10.07
N LEU A 157 -22.93 -5.97 -9.80
CA LEU A 157 -22.22 -5.16 -10.80
C LEU A 157 -21.69 -5.99 -11.98
N ALA A 158 -21.39 -7.27 -11.76
CA ALA A 158 -20.93 -8.17 -12.81
C ALA A 158 -22.08 -8.70 -13.70
N ASP A 159 -23.28 -8.87 -13.12
CA ASP A 159 -24.47 -9.35 -13.83
C ASP A 159 -25.16 -8.27 -14.71
N ASP A 160 -24.90 -6.98 -14.44
CA ASP A 160 -25.46 -5.84 -15.18
C ASP A 160 -24.71 -5.50 -16.51
N HIS A 161 -23.87 -6.42 -17.01
CA HIS A 161 -23.04 -6.29 -18.22
C HIS A 161 -23.30 -7.37 -19.27
#